data_AF-U1PUH9-F1
#
_entry.id   AF-U1PUH9-F1
#
_cell.length_a   1.000
_cell.length_b   1.000
_cell.length_c   1.000
_cell.angle_alpha   90.00
_cell.angle_beta   90.00
_cell.angle_gamma   90.00
#
_symmetry.space_group_name_H-M   'P 1'
#
loop_
_entity.id
_entity.type
_entity.pdbx_description
1 polymer ?
#
loop_
_entity_poly.entity_id
_entity_poly.type
_entity_poly.pdbx_seq_one_letter_code
_entity_poly.pdbx_strand_id
1 'polypeptide(L)'
;MTAPQMPTFGDQPKNKIVAAALAFFFGTFGVHNFYLGYTKRGAYQLGLAIAGIVLSIVVIGVFLLSAAAIWGFVEFVMILIATPDQMYGHDANGVPLAS
;
A
#
# COMPACT_ATOMS: atom_id res chain seq x y z
N MET A 1 -17.82 20.62 8.94
CA MET A 1 -16.59 21.14 8.31
C MET A 1 -15.43 20.72 9.21
N THR A 2 -14.83 19.55 9.00
CA THR A 2 -13.66 19.12 9.77
C THR A 2 -12.44 19.85 9.23
N ALA A 3 -11.69 20.51 10.11
CA ALA A 3 -10.50 21.29 9.74
C ALA A 3 -9.50 20.44 8.92
N PRO A 4 -8.78 21.03 7.94
CA PRO A 4 -7.64 20.35 7.34
C PRO A 4 -6.71 19.89 8.45
N GLN A 5 -6.44 18.59 8.49
CA GLN A 5 -5.58 17.98 9.51
C GLN A 5 -4.19 18.58 9.31
N MET A 6 -3.78 19.51 10.17
CA MET A 6 -2.43 20.07 10.10
C MET A 6 -1.44 18.94 10.43
N PRO A 7 -0.30 18.82 9.73
CA PRO A 7 0.75 17.88 10.09
C PRO A 7 1.09 18.09 11.57
N THR A 8 0.87 17.07 12.39
CA THR A 8 1.27 17.14 13.80
C THR A 8 2.80 17.21 13.81
N PHE A 9 3.38 18.12 14.59
CA PHE A 9 4.82 18.42 14.68
C PHE A 9 5.67 17.22 15.20
N GLY A 10 5.59 16.08 14.52
CA GLY A 10 6.17 14.79 14.89
C GLY A 10 6.02 13.72 13.81
N ASP A 11 5.14 13.88 12.82
CA ASP A 11 5.07 12.96 11.69
C ASP A 11 6.21 13.24 10.71
N GLN A 12 7.30 12.48 10.85
CA GLN A 12 8.40 12.49 9.89
C GLN A 12 7.89 11.99 8.53
N PRO A 13 8.21 12.68 7.43
CA PRO A 13 7.79 12.26 6.10
C PRO A 13 8.36 10.87 5.80
N LYS A 14 7.47 9.93 5.46
CA LYS A 14 7.85 8.56 5.14
C LYS A 14 8.57 8.51 3.79
N ASN A 15 9.55 7.63 3.65
CA ASN A 15 10.38 7.58 2.44
C ASN A 15 9.64 6.84 1.32
N LYS A 16 9.45 7.54 0.20
CA LYS A 16 8.79 7.04 -1.02
C LYS A 16 9.50 5.81 -1.60
N ILE A 17 10.83 5.82 -1.63
CA ILE A 17 11.64 4.71 -2.15
C ILE A 17 11.45 3.46 -1.29
N VAL A 18 11.37 3.62 0.03
CA VAL A 18 11.11 2.50 0.94
C VAL A 18 9.71 1.93 0.71
N ALA A 19 8.70 2.78 0.54
CA ALA A 19 7.35 2.35 0.22
C ALA A 19 7.28 1.60 -1.12
N ALA A 20 7.97 2.10 -2.15
CA ALA A 20 8.07 1.45 -3.46
C ALA A 20 8.80 0.10 -3.38
N ALA A 21 9.92 0.03 -2.65
CA ALA A 21 10.65 -1.23 -2.45
C ALA A 21 9.76 -2.27 -1.72
N LEU A 22 9.05 -1.87 -0.67
CA LEU A 22 8.08 -2.73 0.00
C LEU A 22 6.96 -3.21 -0.94
N ALA A 23 6.47 -2.33 -1.82
CA ALA A 23 5.44 -2.69 -2.79
C ALA A 23 5.97 -3.66 -3.86
N PHE A 24 7.24 -3.57 -4.24
CA PHE A 24 7.85 -4.49 -5.20
C PHE A 24 8.09 -5.89 -4.62
N PHE A 25 8.68 -5.99 -3.43
CA PHE A 25 9.01 -7.28 -2.81
C PHE A 25 7.84 -7.93 -2.07
N PHE A 26 6.99 -7.12 -1.42
CA PHE A 26 5.90 -7.57 -0.56
C PHE A 26 4.52 -7.04 -1.02
N GLY A 27 4.40 -6.61 -2.28
CA GLY A 27 3.16 -6.05 -2.82
C GLY A 27 1.96 -6.98 -2.73
N THR A 28 2.15 -8.27 -3.01
CA THR A 28 1.10 -9.29 -2.89
C THR A 28 0.57 -9.41 -1.46
N PHE A 29 1.40 -9.12 -0.45
CA PHE A 29 1.01 -9.14 0.97
C PHE A 29 0.48 -7.78 1.47
N GLY A 30 0.66 -6.70 0.70
CA GLY A 30 0.20 -5.36 1.05
C GLY A 30 1.01 -4.64 2.13
N VAL A 31 2.27 -5.03 2.36
CA VAL A 31 3.11 -4.49 3.45
C VAL A 31 3.38 -2.98 3.28
N HIS A 32 3.49 -2.50 2.03
CA HIS A 32 3.63 -1.07 1.73
C HIS A 32 2.45 -0.23 2.22
N ASN A 33 1.22 -0.77 2.17
CA ASN A 33 0.05 -0.08 2.68
C ASN A 33 0.10 0.09 4.21
N PHE A 34 0.65 -0.89 4.95
CA PHE A 34 0.90 -0.72 6.39
C PHE A 34 2.00 0.31 6.67
N TYR A 35 3.06 0.32 5.86
CA TYR A 35 4.12 1.32 5.98
C TYR A 35 3.57 2.74 5.80
N LEU A 36 2.71 2.95 4.80
CA LEU A 36 2.04 4.23 4.53
C LEU A 36 0.91 4.56 5.53
N GLY A 37 0.61 3.70 6.50
CA GLY A 37 -0.45 3.91 7.49
C GLY A 37 -1.86 3.55 6.98
N TYR A 38 -2.00 3.06 5.76
CA TYR A 38 -3.25 2.54 5.19
C TYR A 38 -3.56 1.13 5.70
N THR A 39 -3.64 0.95 7.02
CA THR A 39 -3.86 -0.34 7.69
C THR A 39 -5.09 -1.08 7.18
N LYS A 40 -6.18 -0.38 6.85
CA LYS A 40 -7.38 -1.01 6.29
C LYS A 40 -7.10 -1.64 4.91
N ARG A 41 -6.46 -0.89 4.01
CA ARG A 41 -6.11 -1.39 2.66
C ARG A 41 -5.13 -2.55 2.75
N GLY A 42 -4.09 -2.41 3.58
CA GLY A 42 -3.12 -3.47 3.84
C GLY A 42 -3.79 -4.72 4.41
N ALA A 43 -4.73 -4.58 5.36
CA ALA A 43 -5.46 -5.72 5.94
C ALA A 43 -6.34 -6.43 4.91
N TYR A 44 -7.01 -5.70 4.00
CA TYR A 44 -7.76 -6.33 2.91
C TYR A 44 -6.85 -7.11 1.97
N GLN A 45 -5.72 -6.52 1.58
CA GLN A 45 -4.76 -7.14 0.67
C GLN A 45 -4.10 -8.38 1.30
N LEU A 46 -3.73 -8.30 2.57
CA LEU A 46 -3.22 -9.43 3.35
C LEU A 46 -4.29 -10.53 3.51
N GLY A 47 -5.53 -10.16 3.82
CA GLY A 47 -6.64 -11.10 3.91
C GLY A 47 -6.90 -11.81 2.57
N LEU A 48 -6.84 -11.07 1.45
CA LEU A 48 -6.98 -11.63 0.11
C LEU A 48 -5.82 -12.58 -0.23
N ALA A 49 -4.59 -12.23 0.16
CA ALA A 49 -3.42 -13.07 -0.04
C ALA A 49 -3.51 -14.37 0.78
N ILE A 50 -3.92 -14.29 2.05
CA ILE A 50 -4.13 -15.46 2.91
C ILE A 50 -5.25 -16.33 2.36
N ALA A 51 -6.40 -15.74 2.00
CA ALA A 51 -7.51 -16.47 1.38
C ALA A 51 -7.08 -17.13 0.05
N GLY A 52 -6.29 -16.41 -0.77
CA GLY A 52 -5.71 -16.93 -2.00
C GLY A 52 -4.77 -18.11 -1.75
N ILE A 53 -3.92 -18.06 -0.73
CA ILE A 53 -3.06 -19.19 -0.33
C ILE A 53 -3.90 -20.39 0.10
N VAL A 54 -4.89 -20.19 0.96
CA VAL A 54 -5.76 -21.28 1.44
C VAL A 54 -6.56 -21.91 0.30
N LEU A 55 -7.14 -21.08 -0.59
CA LEU A 55 -7.90 -21.54 -1.74
C LEU A 55 -7.01 -22.08 -2.88
N SER A 56 -5.69 -21.82 -2.85
CA SER A 56 -4.76 -22.32 -3.87
C SER A 56 -4.62 -23.84 -3.83
N ILE A 57 -4.94 -24.46 -2.69
CA ILE A 57 -5.04 -25.92 -2.52
C ILE A 57 -6.02 -26.54 -3.54
N VAL A 58 -7.04 -25.78 -3.96
CA VAL A 58 -8.05 -26.20 -4.94
C VAL A 58 -7.80 -25.53 -6.31
N VAL A 59 -6.59 -25.01 -6.56
CA VAL A 59 -6.17 -24.27 -7.77
C VAL A 59 -6.87 -22.91 -7.98
N ILE A 60 -8.08 -22.71 -7.46
CA ILE A 60 -8.87 -21.47 -7.57
C ILE A 60 -8.15 -20.28 -6.93
N GLY A 61 -7.42 -20.50 -5.84
CA GLY A 61 -6.70 -19.42 -5.15
C GLY A 61 -5.57 -18.78 -5.96
N VAL A 62 -5.08 -19.42 -7.02
CA VAL A 62 -4.08 -18.84 -7.92
C VAL A 62 -4.61 -17.56 -8.60
N PHE A 63 -5.90 -17.54 -8.96
CA PHE A 63 -6.53 -16.35 -9.54
C PHE A 63 -6.59 -15.20 -8.54
N LEU A 64 -6.93 -15.48 -7.28
CA LEU A 64 -6.95 -14.49 -6.20
C LEU A 64 -5.55 -13.93 -5.92
N LEU A 65 -4.54 -14.79 -5.88
CA LEU A 65 -3.14 -14.37 -5.71
C LEU A 65 -2.64 -13.53 -6.88
N SER A 66 -3.02 -13.88 -8.12
CA SER A 66 -2.68 -13.07 -9.29
C SER A 66 -3.35 -11.70 -9.26
N ALA A 67 -4.61 -11.61 -8.82
CA ALA A 67 -5.31 -10.34 -8.63
C ALA A 67 -4.64 -9.49 -7.53
N ALA A 68 -4.27 -10.09 -6.40
CA ALA A 68 -3.53 -9.41 -5.33
C ALA A 68 -2.15 -8.92 -5.79
N ALA A 69 -1.44 -9.71 -6.59
CA ALA A 69 -0.14 -9.35 -7.15
C ALA A 69 -0.26 -8.20 -8.15
N ILE A 70 -1.26 -8.22 -9.04
CA ILE A 70 -1.53 -7.11 -9.98
C ILE A 70 -1.88 -5.84 -9.20
N TRP A 71 -2.74 -5.93 -8.17
CA TRP A 71 -3.04 -4.80 -7.30
C TRP A 71 -1.75 -4.23 -6.70
N GLY A 72 -0.93 -5.06 -6.05
CA GLY A 72 0.33 -4.62 -5.44
C GLY A 72 1.29 -3.99 -6.44
N PHE A 73 1.36 -4.53 -7.66
CA PHE A 73 2.18 -3.98 -8.73
C PHE A 73 1.68 -2.63 -9.24
N VAL A 74 0.36 -2.46 -9.38
CA VAL A 74 -0.24 -1.18 -9.76
C VAL A 74 0.04 -0.12 -8.68
N GLU A 75 -0.10 -0.47 -7.39
CA GLU A 75 0.27 0.42 -6.29
C GLU A 75 1.76 0.75 -6.26
N PHE A 76 2.64 -0.22 -6.55
CA PHE A 76 4.08 0.03 -6.70
C PHE A 76 4.35 1.11 -7.77
N VAL A 77 3.78 0.95 -8.97
CA VAL A 77 3.95 1.93 -10.06
C VAL A 77 3.38 3.29 -9.66
N MET A 78 2.19 3.32 -9.06
CA MET A 78 1.56 4.56 -8.60
C MET A 78 2.42 5.26 -7.54
N ILE A 79 2.96 4.53 -6.55
CA ILE A 79 3.87 5.10 -5.56
C ILE A 79 5.13 5.63 -6.24
N LEU A 80 5.68 4.95 -7.25
CA LEU A 80 6.90 5.39 -7.92
C LEU A 80 6.69 6.71 -8.70
N ILE A 81 5.58 6.83 -9.43
CA ILE A 81 5.25 8.02 -10.21
C ILE A 81 4.55 9.12 -9.40
N ALA A 82 4.07 8.80 -8.20
CA ALA A 82 3.31 9.74 -7.37
C ALA A 82 4.07 11.04 -7.17
N THR A 83 3.43 12.15 -7.54
CA THR A 83 3.86 13.49 -7.18
C THR A 83 3.26 13.88 -5.82
N PRO A 84 3.87 14.86 -5.11
CA PRO A 84 3.40 15.31 -3.79
C PRO A 84 1.98 15.86 -3.75
N ASP A 85 1.36 16.10 -4.91
CA ASP A 85 -0.01 16.62 -5.07
C ASP A 85 -1.02 15.49 -5.37
N GLN A 86 -0.56 14.24 -5.47
CA GLN A 86 -1.40 13.09 -5.76
C GLN A 86 -1.73 12.28 -4.52
N MET A 87 -2.87 11.57 -4.58
CA MET A 87 -3.39 10.75 -3.48
C MET A 87 -2.41 9.66 -3.00
N TYR A 88 -1.49 9.21 -3.86
CA TYR A 88 -0.42 8.24 -3.54
C TYR A 88 0.90 8.90 -3.12
N GLY A 89 0.98 10.22 -3.17
CA GLY A 89 2.10 11.03 -2.70
C GLY A 89 1.98 11.40 -1.23
N HIS A 90 0.90 11.01 -0.55
CA HIS A 90 0.68 11.22 0.88
C HIS A 90 0.52 9.88 1.60
N ASP A 91 0.87 9.89 2.89
CA ASP A 91 0.55 8.81 3.80
C ASP A 91 -0.90 8.93 4.34
N ALA A 92 -1.33 7.98 5.17
CA ALA A 92 -2.66 7.99 5.78
C ALA A 92 -2.91 9.18 6.73
N ASN A 93 -1.85 9.85 7.19
CA ASN A 93 -1.91 11.04 8.02
C ASN A 93 -1.93 12.33 7.17
N GLY A 94 -1.88 12.22 5.84
CA GLY A 94 -1.83 13.35 4.91
C GLY A 94 -0.44 13.96 4.73
N VAL A 95 0.61 13.32 5.28
CA VAL A 95 1.98 13.82 5.18
C VAL A 95 2.56 13.42 3.83
N PRO A 96 3.14 14.35 3.05
CA PRO A 96 3.75 14.01 1.78
C PRO A 96 4.95 13.08 1.96
N LEU A 97 5.10 12.13 1.04
CA LEU A 97 6.22 11.21 1.02
C LEU A 97 7.51 11.95 0.65
N ALA A 98 8.56 11.73 1.43
CA ALA A 98 9.89 12.23 1.10
C ALA A 98 10.40 11.50 -0.15
N SER A 99 10.81 12.28 -1.16
CA SER A 99 11.41 11.78 -2.40
C SER A 99 12.90 11.52 -2.25
#